data_AF-A0A834Q8N1-F1
#
_entry.id   AF-A0A834Q8N1-F1
#
_cell.length_a   1.000
_cell.length_b   1.000
_cell.length_c   1.000
_cell.angle_alpha   90.00
_cell.angle_beta   90.00
_cell.angle_gamma   90.00
#
_symmetry.space_group_name_H-M   'P 1'
#
loop_
_entity.id
_entity.type
_entity.pdbx_description
1 polymer ?
#
loop_
_entity_poly.entity_id
_entity_poly.type
_entity_poly.pdbx_seq_one_letter_code
_entity_poly.pdbx_strand_id
1 'polypeptide(L)'
;MADAVLFEFLHTEMVAELWTPDPDPGSGGQKTCPSVLESVGFRVGQALGERLPRDTPAFREELDVLKFLCKDLWVAVFQKQMDGLRTNHQGTYVLQDNSFPLLLPMASGLQYLEEAPKVSSRW
;
A
#
# COMPACT_ATOMS: atom_id res chain seq x y z
N MET A 1 10.08 17.58 -6.85
CA MET A 1 9.32 16.35 -6.56
C MET A 1 8.91 15.79 -7.91
N ALA A 2 9.09 14.49 -8.16
CA ALA A 2 8.62 13.90 -9.41
C ALA A 2 7.09 14.05 -9.50
N ASP A 3 6.56 14.25 -10.70
CA ASP A 3 5.12 14.38 -10.91
C ASP A 3 4.39 13.08 -10.52
N ALA A 4 3.21 13.18 -9.89
CA ALA A 4 2.45 12.02 -9.42
C ALA A 4 2.12 11.04 -10.58
N VAL A 5 1.91 11.56 -11.78
CA VAL A 5 1.62 10.78 -12.98
C VAL A 5 2.79 9.86 -13.36
N LEU A 6 4.04 10.27 -13.10
CA LEU A 6 5.20 9.41 -13.37
C LEU A 6 5.21 8.18 -12.47
N PHE A 7 4.83 8.35 -11.19
CA PHE A 7 4.71 7.24 -10.26
C PHE A 7 3.55 6.32 -10.65
N GLU A 8 2.39 6.87 -11.03
CA GLU A 8 1.23 6.10 -11.47
C GLU A 8 1.54 5.24 -12.71
N PHE A 9 2.20 5.81 -13.72
CA PHE A 9 2.59 5.05 -14.91
C PHE A 9 3.64 3.98 -14.59
N LEU A 10 4.67 4.32 -13.80
CA LEU A 10 5.66 3.34 -13.36
C LEU A 10 5.01 2.18 -12.60
N HIS A 11 4.13 2.48 -11.66
CA HIS A 11 3.40 1.47 -10.90
C HIS A 11 2.56 0.58 -11.82
N THR A 12 1.85 1.17 -12.78
CA THR A 12 1.04 0.42 -13.76
C THR A 12 1.88 -0.55 -14.57
N GLU A 13 3.01 -0.10 -15.11
CA GLU A 13 3.93 -0.97 -15.85
C GLU A 13 4.55 -2.06 -14.97
N MET A 14 4.89 -1.74 -13.72
CA MET A 14 5.38 -2.73 -12.76
C MET A 14 4.35 -3.82 -12.47
N VAL A 15 3.08 -3.47 -12.29
CA VAL A 15 2.00 -4.44 -12.11
C VAL A 15 1.84 -5.29 -13.38
N ALA A 16 1.86 -4.67 -14.56
CA ALA A 16 1.69 -5.38 -15.83
C ALA A 16 2.79 -6.44 -16.07
N GLU A 17 4.05 -6.11 -15.75
CA GLU A 17 5.20 -6.96 -16.05
C GLU A 17 5.54 -7.97 -14.94
N LEU A 18 5.34 -7.59 -13.66
CA LEU A 18 5.84 -8.37 -12.53
C LEU A 18 4.74 -9.12 -11.77
N TRP A 19 3.46 -8.92 -12.12
CA TRP A 19 2.37 -9.66 -11.50
C TRP A 19 2.36 -11.12 -11.98
N THR A 20 2.58 -12.04 -11.04
CA THR A 20 2.44 -13.48 -11.27
C THR A 20 1.28 -14.04 -10.45
N PRO A 21 0.40 -14.88 -11.03
CA PRO A 21 -0.60 -15.63 -10.26
C PRO A 21 0.08 -16.49 -9.19
N ASP A 22 -0.56 -16.65 -8.03
CA ASP A 22 -0.05 -17.48 -6.94
C ASP A 22 0.01 -18.96 -7.39
N PRO A 23 1.14 -19.67 -7.26
CA PRO A 23 1.17 -21.11 -7.45
C PRO A 23 0.36 -21.80 -6.34
N ASP A 24 -0.84 -22.25 -6.69
CA ASP A 24 -1.77 -23.13 -5.95
C ASP A 24 -1.81 -23.02 -4.40
N PRO A 25 -2.91 -22.50 -3.81
CA PRO A 25 -3.09 -22.41 -2.35
C PRO A 25 -3.28 -23.77 -1.64
N GLY A 26 -3.20 -24.89 -2.35
CA GLY A 26 -3.47 -26.25 -1.85
C GLY A 26 -2.34 -26.88 -1.02
N SER A 27 -1.11 -26.35 -1.08
CA SER A 27 0.02 -26.87 -0.30
C SER A 27 0.08 -26.23 1.09
N GLY A 28 -0.61 -26.86 2.04
CA GLY A 28 -0.61 -26.47 3.45
C GLY A 28 0.80 -26.22 4.00
N GLY A 29 1.05 -24.99 4.43
CA GLY A 29 2.19 -24.63 5.27
C GLY A 29 3.33 -23.84 4.61
N GLN A 30 3.22 -23.43 3.34
CA GLN A 30 4.22 -22.52 2.79
C GLN A 30 4.05 -21.12 3.38
N LYS A 31 5.08 -20.64 4.09
CA LYS A 31 5.29 -19.22 4.32
C LYS A 31 5.26 -18.56 2.95
N THR A 32 4.17 -17.86 2.65
CA THR A 32 4.01 -17.13 1.39
C THR A 32 5.16 -16.16 1.27
N CYS A 33 6.12 -16.45 0.38
CA CYS A 33 7.13 -15.47 0.02
C CYS A 33 6.41 -14.26 -0.55
N PRO A 34 6.76 -13.05 -0.13
CA PRO A 34 6.16 -11.84 -0.67
C PRO A 34 6.36 -11.83 -2.18
N SER A 35 5.35 -11.36 -2.92
CA SER A 35 5.49 -11.22 -4.36
C SER A 35 6.63 -10.25 -4.70
N VAL A 36 7.07 -10.24 -5.96
CA VAL A 36 8.08 -9.26 -6.40
C VAL A 36 7.59 -7.83 -6.16
N LEU A 37 6.31 -7.55 -6.44
CA LEU A 37 5.70 -6.25 -6.14
C LEU A 37 5.76 -5.90 -4.65
N GLU A 38 5.35 -6.84 -3.79
CA GLU A 38 5.34 -6.64 -2.34
C GLU A 38 6.75 -6.38 -1.80
N SER A 39 7.76 -7.09 -2.33
CA SER A 39 9.17 -6.89 -1.99
C SER A 39 9.67 -5.49 -2.40
N VAL A 40 9.22 -4.96 -3.54
CA VAL A 40 9.53 -3.58 -3.95
C VAL A 40 8.85 -2.60 -3.00
N GLY A 41 7.57 -2.82 -2.69
CA GLY A 41 6.78 -2.00 -1.76
C GLY A 41 7.40 -1.91 -0.38
N PHE A 42 7.83 -3.05 0.15
CA PHE A 42 8.53 -3.13 1.43
C PHE A 42 9.78 -2.26 1.45
N ARG A 43 10.63 -2.33 0.41
CA ARG A 43 11.86 -1.54 0.32
C ARG A 43 11.59 -0.04 0.19
N VAL A 44 10.59 0.33 -0.62
CA VAL A 44 10.17 1.74 -0.78
C VAL A 44 9.60 2.26 0.54
N GLY A 45 8.71 1.50 1.18
CA GLY A 45 8.10 1.83 2.47
C GLY A 45 9.13 1.99 3.58
N GLN A 46 10.12 1.10 3.66
CA GLN A 46 11.21 1.23 4.62
C GLN A 46 12.00 2.53 4.40
N ALA A 47 12.38 2.83 3.15
CA ALA A 47 13.10 4.05 2.83
C ALA A 47 12.29 5.32 3.15
N LEU A 48 10.97 5.30 2.94
CA LEU A 48 10.08 6.40 3.30
C LEU A 48 9.94 6.53 4.83
N GLY A 49 9.82 5.41 5.54
CA GLY A 49 9.77 5.36 7.00
C GLY A 49 11.03 5.90 7.68
N GLU A 50 12.19 5.81 7.04
CA GLU A 50 13.45 6.40 7.54
C GLU A 50 13.62 7.88 7.15
N ARG A 51 12.95 8.35 6.10
CA ARG A 51 13.15 9.70 5.52
C ARG A 51 12.11 10.73 5.98
N LEU A 52 10.85 10.35 6.10
CA LEU A 52 9.75 11.25 6.42
C LEU A 52 9.74 11.73 7.89
N PRO A 53 9.93 10.87 8.91
CA PRO A 53 9.81 11.29 10.30
C PRO A 53 11.05 12.00 10.86
N ARG A 54 11.93 12.55 10.00
CA ARG A 54 13.23 13.13 10.41
C ARG A 54 13.12 14.27 11.44
N ASP A 55 12.00 14.99 11.44
CA ASP A 55 11.71 16.08 12.38
C ASP A 55 10.60 15.71 13.40
N THR A 56 10.18 14.44 13.44
CA THR A 56 9.10 13.94 14.30
C THR A 56 9.71 13.28 15.55
N PRO A 57 9.14 13.51 16.75
CA PRO A 57 9.56 12.75 17.94
C PRO A 57 9.42 11.24 17.68
N ALA A 58 10.34 10.46 18.25
CA ALA A 58 10.34 9.01 18.11
C ALA A 58 8.97 8.40 18.45
N PHE A 59 8.52 7.45 17.65
CA PHE A 59 7.29 6.70 17.90
C PHE A 59 7.37 6.00 19.26
N ARG A 60 6.43 6.29 20.16
CA ARG A 60 6.40 5.71 21.51
C ARG A 60 5.41 4.58 21.62
N GLU A 61 4.30 4.71 20.91
CA GLU A 61 3.20 3.76 20.93
C GLU A 61 2.80 3.37 19.51
N GLU A 62 2.17 2.21 19.36
CA GLU A 62 1.68 1.71 18.08
C GLU A 62 0.73 2.70 17.38
N LEU A 63 -0.06 3.44 18.17
CA LEU A 63 -0.96 4.46 17.65
C LEU A 63 -0.22 5.62 16.98
N ASP A 64 0.99 5.95 17.41
CA ASP A 64 1.80 7.01 16.79
C ASP A 64 2.27 6.57 15.40
N VAL A 65 2.65 5.29 15.26
CA VAL A 65 3.03 4.69 13.97
C VAL A 65 1.85 4.73 13.01
N LEU A 66 0.65 4.36 13.47
CA LEU A 66 -0.55 4.38 12.62
C LEU A 66 -0.97 5.79 12.21
N LYS A 67 -0.83 6.77 13.11
CA LYS A 67 -1.06 8.18 12.75
C LYS A 67 -0.09 8.64 11.66
N PHE A 68 1.18 8.27 11.78
CA PHE A 68 2.19 8.55 10.77
C PHE A 68 1.84 7.91 9.43
N LEU A 69 1.44 6.64 9.41
CA LEU A 69 1.00 5.98 8.19
C LEU A 69 -0.19 6.70 7.54
N CYS A 70 -1.21 7.06 8.31
CA CYS A 70 -2.44 7.67 7.80
C CYS A 70 -2.29 9.15 7.38
N LYS A 71 -1.35 9.90 7.97
CA LYS A 71 -1.26 11.36 7.83
C LYS A 71 0.01 11.86 7.16
N ASP A 72 1.13 11.21 7.39
CA ASP A 72 2.42 11.66 6.88
C ASP A 72 2.80 10.83 5.66
N LEU A 73 2.81 9.50 5.78
CA LEU A 73 3.15 8.60 4.69
C LEU A 73 2.12 8.70 3.56
N TRP A 74 0.83 8.58 3.87
CA TRP A 74 -0.23 8.63 2.86
C TRP A 74 -0.26 9.98 2.13
N VAL A 75 -0.04 11.09 2.84
CA VAL A 75 0.04 12.42 2.21
C VAL A 75 1.28 12.54 1.35
N ALA A 76 2.43 12.01 1.78
CA ALA A 76 3.65 12.05 0.98
C ALA A 76 3.52 11.27 -0.34
N VAL A 77 2.83 10.12 -0.32
CA VAL A 77 2.68 9.24 -1.50
C VAL A 77 1.52 9.67 -2.39
N PHE A 78 0.35 9.96 -1.79
CA PHE A 78 -0.92 10.12 -2.51
C PHE A 78 -1.51 11.53 -2.42
N GLN A 79 -0.84 12.46 -1.73
CA GLN A 79 -1.30 13.83 -1.54
C GLN A 79 -2.69 13.92 -0.86
N LYS A 80 -3.07 12.89 -0.10
CA LYS A 80 -4.30 12.82 0.70
C LYS A 80 -4.07 12.05 2.01
N GLN A 81 -4.92 12.32 3.01
CA GLN A 81 -4.96 11.52 4.24
C GLN A 81 -5.81 10.27 4.03
N MET A 82 -5.58 9.26 4.86
CA MET A 82 -6.43 8.06 4.93
C MET A 82 -7.86 8.44 5.38
N ASP A 83 -8.88 7.86 4.75
CA ASP A 83 -10.29 8.20 5.04
C ASP A 83 -10.79 7.55 6.34
N GLY A 84 -10.25 6.38 6.72
CA GLY A 84 -10.64 5.68 7.93
C GLY A 84 -9.52 4.85 8.54
N LEU A 85 -9.48 4.82 9.87
CA LEU A 85 -8.68 3.90 10.67
C LEU A 85 -9.60 3.22 11.69
N ARG A 86 -9.65 1.90 11.69
CA ARG A 86 -10.35 1.08 12.68
C ARG A 86 -9.38 0.12 13.35
N THR A 87 -9.64 -0.25 14.60
CA THR A 87 -8.85 -1.25 15.34
C THR A 87 -9.75 -2.11 16.20
N ASN A 88 -9.35 -3.36 16.41
CA ASN A 88 -9.96 -4.23 17.41
C ASN A 88 -9.29 -4.12 18.80
N HIS A 89 -8.32 -3.21 18.97
CA HIS A 89 -7.48 -3.07 20.17
C HIS A 89 -6.70 -4.34 20.56
N GLN A 90 -6.56 -5.30 19.65
CA GLN A 90 -5.81 -6.54 19.80
C GLN A 90 -4.69 -6.64 18.74
N GLY A 91 -4.15 -5.49 18.32
CA GLY A 91 -3.08 -5.40 17.33
C GLY A 91 -3.52 -5.55 15.88
N THR A 92 -4.83 -5.60 15.59
CA THR A 92 -5.34 -5.58 14.21
C THR A 92 -5.89 -4.21 13.86
N TYR A 93 -5.45 -3.67 12.72
CA TYR A 93 -5.82 -2.36 12.23
C TYR A 93 -6.36 -2.47 10.81
N VAL A 94 -7.35 -1.65 10.50
CA VAL A 94 -7.94 -1.53 9.16
C VAL A 94 -7.79 -0.09 8.73
N LEU A 95 -6.99 0.13 7.69
CA LEU A 95 -6.81 1.41 7.03
C LEU A 95 -7.67 1.41 5.77
N GLN A 96 -8.49 2.44 5.60
CA GLN A 96 -9.46 2.55 4.52
C GLN A 96 -9.25 3.84 3.73
N ASP A 97 -9.05 3.69 2.43
CA ASP A 97 -9.08 4.76 1.44
C ASP A 97 -10.28 4.53 0.52
N ASN A 98 -11.22 5.47 0.48
CA ASN A 98 -12.45 5.37 -0.30
C ASN A 98 -12.23 5.66 -1.79
N SER A 99 -11.13 6.34 -2.12
CA SER A 99 -10.83 6.87 -3.44
C SER A 99 -9.35 6.65 -3.74
N PHE A 100 -8.93 5.38 -3.70
CA PHE A 100 -7.52 5.01 -3.80
C PHE A 100 -6.93 5.40 -5.17
N PRO A 101 -5.90 6.27 -5.23
CA PRO A 101 -5.46 6.89 -6.49
C PRO A 101 -5.03 5.90 -7.58
N LEU A 102 -4.44 4.77 -7.21
CA LEU A 102 -3.98 3.78 -8.20
C LEU A 102 -5.13 2.98 -8.84
N LEU A 103 -6.32 2.98 -8.22
CA LEU A 103 -7.52 2.31 -8.74
C LEU A 103 -8.53 3.27 -9.40
N LEU A 104 -8.51 4.54 -9.02
CA LEU A 104 -9.45 5.55 -9.54
C LEU A 104 -9.47 5.66 -11.07
N PRO A 105 -8.32 5.67 -11.79
CA PRO A 105 -8.31 5.70 -13.25
C PRO A 105 -8.83 4.42 -13.90
N MET A 106 -8.85 3.29 -13.18
CA MET A 106 -9.24 2.00 -13.73
C MET A 106 -10.75 1.92 -13.91
N ALA A 107 -11.54 2.21 -12.87
CA ALA A 107 -13.00 2.23 -12.99
C ALA A 107 -13.70 2.99 -11.87
N SER A 108 -14.90 3.46 -12.19
CA SER A 108 -15.93 3.90 -11.24
C SER A 108 -17.05 2.84 -11.14
N GLY A 109 -16.69 1.57 -10.88
CA GLY A 109 -17.64 0.46 -10.81
C GLY A 109 -16.98 -0.92 -10.78
N LEU A 110 -17.76 -1.98 -11.03
CA LEU A 110 -17.28 -3.38 -10.96
C LEU A 110 -16.51 -3.85 -12.21
N GLN A 111 -16.30 -2.96 -13.18
CA GLN A 111 -15.84 -3.32 -14.52
C GLN A 111 -14.46 -4.01 -14.56
N TYR A 112 -13.59 -3.75 -13.57
CA TYR A 112 -12.25 -4.34 -13.47
C TYR A 112 -12.01 -5.04 -12.12
N LEU A 113 -13.07 -5.57 -11.49
CA LEU A 113 -12.95 -6.20 -10.17
C LEU A 113 -11.99 -7.39 -10.15
N GLU A 114 -11.92 -8.16 -11.25
CA GLU A 114 -10.99 -9.30 -11.38
C GLU A 114 -9.52 -8.86 -11.48
N GLU A 115 -9.28 -7.64 -11.96
CA GLU A 115 -7.95 -7.05 -12.17
C GLU A 115 -7.51 -6.21 -10.96
N ALA A 116 -8.45 -5.69 -10.16
CA ALA A 116 -8.19 -4.86 -9.00
C ALA A 116 -7.27 -5.51 -7.94
N PRO A 117 -7.34 -6.83 -7.66
CA PRO A 117 -6.38 -7.50 -6.79
C PRO A 117 -4.92 -7.31 -7.23
N LYS A 118 -4.64 -7.16 -8.53
CA LYS A 118 -3.27 -6.95 -9.02
C LYS A 118 -2.64 -5.65 -8.49
N VAL A 119 -3.50 -4.66 -8.28
CA VAL A 119 -3.14 -3.32 -7.80
C VAL A 119 -3.29 -3.19 -6.29
N SER A 120 -4.17 -3.98 -5.65
CA SER A 120 -4.56 -3.78 -4.24
C SER A 120 -4.23 -4.93 -3.29
N SER A 121 -4.09 -6.18 -3.75
CA SER A 121 -4.19 -7.34 -2.85
C SER A 121 -2.91 -7.75 -2.11
N ARG A 122 -1.76 -7.09 -2.33
CA ARG A 122 -0.46 -7.44 -1.72
C ARG A 122 0.50 -6.26 -1.52
N TRP A 123 0.00 -5.12 -1.02
CA TRP A 123 0.82 -4.02 -0.51
C TRP A 123 0.59 -3.82 0.97
#